data_AF-A0A7R7XPG9-F1
#
_entry.id   AF-A0A7R7XPG9-F1
#
_cell.length_a   1.000
_cell.length_b   1.000
_cell.length_c   1.000
_cell.angle_alpha   90.00
_cell.angle_beta   90.00
_cell.angle_gamma   90.00
#
_symmetry.space_group_name_H-M   'P 1'
#
loop_
_entity.id
_entity.type
_entity.pdbx_description
1 polymer ?
#
loop_
_entity_poly.entity_id
_entity_poly.type
_entity_poly.pdbx_seq_one_letter_code
_entity_poly.pdbx_strand_id
1 'polypeptide(L)'
;MDLNSEETVRRRLEEELSIKIYPGTEIMRDVGSHNLIKSSANADAVLVPQPSASPHDPLNWNRWWKFGVISITTAMSFSQALAPQAVAPIYPQLMESFNASLPQVVQFAGVGILVLGFSNFFWQVALFIQ
;
A
#
# COMPACT_ATOMS: atom_id res chain seq x y z
N MET A 1 34.82 -12.41 9.66
CA MET A 1 34.15 -11.09 9.65
C MET A 1 35.10 -10.16 10.36
N ASP A 2 35.90 -9.43 9.59
CA ASP A 2 37.06 -8.71 10.13
C ASP A 2 36.59 -7.35 10.65
N LEU A 3 36.51 -7.21 11.97
CA LEU A 3 36.05 -6.00 12.66
C LEU A 3 36.79 -4.73 12.19
N ASN A 4 38.06 -4.88 11.81
CA ASN A 4 38.90 -3.81 11.28
C ASN A 4 38.39 -3.25 9.93
N SER A 5 37.73 -4.08 9.11
CA SER A 5 37.20 -3.65 7.81
C SER A 5 35.96 -2.77 7.95
N GLU A 6 35.06 -3.09 8.88
CA GLU A 6 33.83 -2.33 9.11
C GLU A 6 34.09 -0.96 9.75
N GLU A 7 35.02 -0.87 10.70
CA GLU A 7 35.43 0.40 11.29
C GLU A 7 36.07 1.33 10.26
N THR A 8 36.87 0.76 9.35
CA THR A 8 37.49 1.52 8.26
C THR A 8 36.44 2.04 7.27
N VAL A 9 35.43 1.22 6.95
CA VAL A 9 34.31 1.62 6.09
C VAL A 9 33.47 2.71 6.77
N ARG A 10 33.11 2.55 8.05
CA ARG A 10 32.37 3.57 8.81
C ARG A 10 33.09 4.91 8.83
N ARG A 11 34.39 4.93 9.12
CA ARG A 11 35.18 6.15 9.15
C ARG A 11 35.19 6.89 7.81
N ARG A 12 35.30 6.16 6.69
CA ARG A 12 35.21 6.75 5.35
C ARG A 12 33.82 7.33 5.07
N LEU A 13 32.77 6.64 5.49
CA LEU A 13 31.38 7.11 5.35
C LEU A 13 31.12 8.38 6.19
N GLU A 14 31.67 8.46 7.40
CA GLU A 14 31.59 9.67 8.24
C GLU A 14 32.33 10.86 7.63
N GLU A 15 33.50 10.61 7.01
CA GLU A 15 34.28 11.63 6.30
C GLU A 15 33.57 12.13 5.03
N GLU A 16 32.93 11.24 4.26
CA GLU A 16 32.18 11.61 3.04
C GLU A 16 30.86 12.34 3.34
N LEU A 17 30.10 11.87 4.33
CA LEU A 17 28.81 12.45 4.68
C LEU A 17 28.90 13.64 5.64
N SER A 18 30.08 13.89 6.24
CA SER A 18 30.27 14.89 7.29
C SER A 18 29.29 14.75 8.46
N ILE A 19 28.86 13.52 8.75
CA ILE A 19 27.98 13.17 9.88
C ILE A 19 28.60 12.04 10.69
N LYS A 20 28.37 12.04 11.99
CA LYS A 20 28.78 10.95 12.89
C LYS A 20 27.75 9.81 12.83
N ILE A 21 28.18 8.60 12.52
CA ILE A 21 27.32 7.42 12.37
C ILE A 21 27.33 6.63 13.68
N TYR A 22 26.18 6.56 14.35
CA TYR A 22 26.06 5.81 15.60
C TYR A 22 25.89 4.31 15.35
N PRO A 23 26.47 3.44 16.20
CA PRO A 23 26.29 2.00 16.08
C PRO A 23 24.80 1.64 16.12
N GLY A 24 24.33 0.87 15.12
CA GLY A 24 22.91 0.55 14.92
C GLY A 24 22.18 1.44 13.92
N THR A 25 22.86 2.44 13.33
CA THR A 25 22.31 3.29 12.25
C THR A 25 22.69 2.70 10.89
N GLU A 26 21.70 2.38 10.06
CA GLU A 26 21.92 1.97 8.67
C GLU A 26 21.81 3.18 7.73
N ILE A 27 22.76 3.30 6.81
CA ILE A 27 22.77 4.35 5.79
C ILE A 27 21.89 3.89 4.63
N MET A 28 20.80 4.61 4.36
CA MET A 28 19.84 4.28 3.31
C MET A 28 20.08 5.04 1.99
N ARG A 29 21.32 5.51 1.77
CA ARG A 29 21.74 6.31 0.62
C ARG A 29 23.03 5.75 0.04
N ASP A 30 23.15 5.71 -1.28
CA ASP A 30 24.43 5.40 -1.92
C ASP A 30 25.38 6.58 -1.73
N VAL A 31 26.59 6.30 -1.25
CA VAL A 31 27.59 7.34 -0.94
C VAL A 31 28.92 7.01 -1.60
N GLY A 32 29.43 7.97 -2.37
CA GLY A 32 30.72 7.90 -3.02
C GLY A 32 30.88 6.66 -3.91
N SER A 33 31.97 5.91 -3.69
CA SER A 33 32.30 4.68 -4.43
C SER A 33 31.74 3.40 -3.81
N HIS A 34 30.99 3.50 -2.70
CA HIS A 34 30.39 2.38 -2.01
C HIS A 34 28.91 2.24 -2.42
N ASN A 35 28.67 1.53 -3.53
CA ASN A 35 27.31 1.17 -3.94
C ASN A 35 26.77 0.08 -3.00
N LEU A 36 25.85 0.42 -2.11
CA LEU A 36 25.25 -0.50 -1.12
C LEU A 36 24.09 -1.33 -1.71
N ILE A 37 24.28 -1.84 -2.94
CA ILE A 37 23.40 -2.76 -3.69
C ILE A 37 22.33 -2.05 -4.53
N LYS A 38 22.13 -2.58 -5.76
CA LYS A 38 21.12 -2.26 -6.81
C LYS A 38 20.28 -1.00 -6.57
N SER A 39 20.94 0.16 -6.56
CA SER A 39 20.29 1.40 -6.95
C SER A 39 19.77 1.23 -8.39
N SER A 40 18.48 1.48 -8.62
CA SER A 40 18.01 1.72 -9.98
C SER A 40 18.88 2.87 -10.51
N ALA A 41 19.46 2.74 -11.70
CA ALA A 41 20.59 3.52 -12.23
C ALA A 41 20.57 5.08 -12.11
N ASN A 42 19.55 5.68 -11.51
CA ASN A 42 19.40 7.11 -11.23
C ASN A 42 18.87 7.45 -9.81
N ALA A 43 18.83 6.51 -8.85
CA ALA A 43 18.22 6.73 -7.54
C ALA A 43 19.27 6.69 -6.42
N ASP A 44 19.54 7.85 -5.84
CA ASP A 44 20.38 8.08 -4.67
C ASP A 44 19.91 7.31 -3.40
N ALA A 45 18.67 6.80 -3.41
CA ALA A 45 18.03 6.13 -2.29
C ALA A 45 18.09 4.60 -2.43
N VAL A 46 18.56 3.95 -1.36
CA VAL A 46 18.56 2.49 -1.22
C VAL A 46 17.13 2.02 -0.90
N LEU A 47 16.59 1.09 -1.69
CA LEU A 47 15.27 0.51 -1.46
C LEU A 47 15.33 -0.48 -0.29
N VAL A 48 14.50 -0.27 0.73
CA VAL A 48 14.32 -1.19 1.86
C VAL A 48 12.85 -1.58 1.97
N PRO A 49 12.48 -2.87 1.82
CA PRO A 49 13.31 -4.04 1.52
C PRO A 49 13.90 -4.03 0.12
N GLN A 50 15.08 -4.64 -0.03
CA GLN A 50 15.80 -4.76 -1.30
C GLN A 50 15.03 -5.66 -2.28
N PRO A 51 15.04 -5.35 -3.59
CA PRO A 51 14.42 -6.20 -4.60
C PRO A 51 15.05 -7.59 -4.60
N SER A 52 14.22 -8.60 -4.40
CA SER A 52 14.59 -10.01 -4.48
C SER A 52 14.89 -10.39 -5.93
N ALA A 53 15.64 -11.46 -6.16
CA ALA A 53 15.90 -11.98 -7.51
C ALA A 53 14.67 -12.63 -8.18
N SER A 54 13.53 -12.68 -7.49
CA SER A 54 12.29 -13.27 -8.00
C SER A 54 11.64 -12.40 -9.10
N PRO A 55 11.24 -12.98 -10.24
CA PRO A 55 10.46 -12.28 -11.28
C PRO A 55 9.07 -11.81 -10.80
N HIS A 56 8.55 -12.41 -9.72
CA HIS A 56 7.26 -12.04 -9.13
C HIS A 56 7.36 -10.88 -8.13
N ASP A 57 8.56 -10.37 -7.86
CA ASP A 57 8.74 -9.22 -6.97
C ASP A 57 8.16 -7.95 -7.65
N PRO A 58 7.17 -7.29 -7.04
CA PRO A 58 6.61 -6.03 -7.54
C PRO A 58 7.69 -4.97 -7.79
N LEU A 59 8.81 -5.01 -7.07
CA LEU A 59 9.91 -4.08 -7.23
C LEU A 59 10.61 -4.24 -8.59
N ASN A 60 10.64 -5.44 -9.17
CA ASN A 60 11.28 -5.74 -10.47
C ASN A 60 10.40 -5.48 -11.70
N TRP A 61 9.12 -5.15 -11.53
CA TRP A 61 8.21 -5.01 -12.66
C TRP A 61 8.52 -3.80 -13.56
N ASN A 62 8.28 -3.98 -14.87
CA ASN A 62 8.22 -2.89 -15.86
C ASN A 62 7.28 -1.77 -15.37
N ARG A 63 7.69 -0.51 -15.54
CA ARG A 63 6.88 0.68 -15.21
C ARG A 63 5.46 0.60 -15.79
N TRP A 64 5.28 0.16 -17.03
CA TRP A 64 3.96 0.00 -17.65
C TRP A 64 3.08 -1.03 -16.96
N TRP A 65 3.68 -2.14 -16.50
CA TRP A 65 2.96 -3.17 -15.76
C TRP A 65 2.55 -2.66 -14.37
N LYS A 66 3.45 -1.94 -13.68
CA LYS A 66 3.15 -1.24 -12.42
C LYS A 66 1.98 -0.27 -12.59
N PHE A 67 2.03 0.58 -13.61
CA PHE A 67 0.93 1.51 -13.90
C PHE A 67 -0.37 0.79 -14.24
N GLY A 68 -0.32 -0.26 -15.06
CA GLY A 68 -1.51 -1.06 -15.39
C GLY A 68 -2.20 -1.63 -14.15
N VAL A 69 -1.42 -2.24 -13.25
CA VAL A 69 -1.96 -2.79 -11.99
C VAL A 69 -2.55 -1.68 -11.12
N ILE A 70 -1.84 -0.56 -10.93
CA ILE A 70 -2.34 0.59 -10.16
C ILE A 70 -3.64 1.14 -10.75
N SER A 71 -3.72 1.29 -12.08
CA SER A 71 -4.91 1.79 -12.76
C SER A 71 -6.09 0.83 -12.64
N ILE A 72 -5.87 -0.48 -12.79
CA ILE A 72 -6.92 -1.49 -12.62
C ILE A 72 -7.43 -1.50 -11.18
N THR A 73 -6.54 -1.50 -10.19
CA THR A 73 -6.93 -1.44 -8.77
C THR A 73 -7.72 -0.16 -8.48
N THR A 74 -7.28 0.98 -9.00
CA THR A 74 -7.97 2.25 -8.83
C THR A 74 -9.35 2.25 -9.48
N ALA A 75 -9.47 1.72 -10.70
CA ALA A 75 -10.75 1.60 -11.40
C ALA A 75 -11.71 0.64 -10.67
N MET A 76 -11.20 -0.45 -10.11
CA MET A 76 -11.97 -1.39 -9.29
C MET A 76 -12.50 -0.71 -8.03
N SER A 77 -11.63 -0.02 -7.27
CA SER A 77 -12.03 0.72 -6.07
C SER A 77 -13.05 1.82 -6.39
N PHE A 78 -12.85 2.54 -7.49
CA PHE A 78 -13.79 3.55 -7.96
C PHE A 78 -15.16 2.95 -8.30
N SER A 79 -15.20 1.82 -9.01
CA SER A 79 -16.44 1.14 -9.38
C SER A 79 -17.22 0.63 -8.17
N GLN A 80 -16.52 0.14 -7.14
CA GLN A 80 -17.15 -0.29 -5.88
C GLN A 80 -17.81 0.88 -5.13
N ALA A 81 -17.28 2.10 -5.26
CA ALA A 81 -17.85 3.28 -4.62
C ALA A 81 -19.14 3.79 -5.30
N LEU A 82 -19.42 3.39 -6.55
CA LEU A 82 -20.60 3.84 -7.28
C LEU A 82 -21.90 3.15 -6.82
N ALA A 83 -21.84 1.84 -6.52
CA ALA A 83 -23.03 1.06 -6.17
C ALA A 83 -23.75 1.57 -4.90
N PRO A 84 -23.05 1.93 -3.80
CA PRO A 84 -23.69 2.49 -2.61
C PRO A 84 -24.19 3.93 -2.81
N GLN A 85 -23.54 4.72 -3.67
CA GLN A 85 -23.90 6.13 -3.87
C GLN A 85 -25.19 6.31 -4.69
N ALA A 86 -25.54 5.33 -5.52
CA ALA A 86 -26.78 5.34 -6.29
C ALA A 86 -28.05 5.10 -5.44
N VAL A 87 -27.91 4.68 -4.18
CA VAL A 87 -29.05 4.27 -3.34
C VAL A 87 -29.93 5.46 -2.94
N ALA A 88 -29.33 6.61 -2.65
CA ALA A 88 -30.06 7.82 -2.23
C ALA A 88 -31.05 8.37 -3.29
N PRO A 89 -30.67 8.55 -4.58
CA PRO A 89 -31.60 9.06 -5.59
C PRO A 89 -32.67 8.06 -6.03
N ILE A 90 -32.51 6.75 -5.75
CA ILE A 90 -33.46 5.72 -6.15
C ILE A 90 -34.63 5.59 -5.15
N TYR A 91 -34.51 6.14 -3.94
CA TYR A 91 -35.57 6.05 -2.91
C TYR A 91 -36.97 6.48 -3.37
N PRO A 92 -37.16 7.59 -4.11
CA PRO A 92 -38.49 7.98 -4.60
C PRO A 92 -39.11 6.92 -5.53
N GLN A 93 -38.31 6.29 -6.40
CA GLN A 93 -38.78 5.22 -7.29
C GLN A 93 -39.14 3.95 -6.51
N LEU A 94 -38.37 3.61 -5.47
CA LEU A 94 -38.71 2.48 -4.59
C LEU A 94 -40.03 2.72 -3.84
N MET A 95 -40.27 3.94 -3.39
CA MET A 95 -41.53 4.29 -2.71
C MET A 95 -42.73 4.10 -3.63
N GLU A 96 -42.61 4.49 -4.91
CA GLU A 96 -43.65 4.34 -5.92
C GLU A 96 -43.87 2.87 -6.31
N SER A 97 -42.80 2.10 -6.55
CA SER A 97 -42.91 0.71 -6.98
C SER A 97 -43.42 -0.24 -5.89
N PHE A 98 -43.08 0.02 -4.62
CA PHE A 98 -43.46 -0.82 -3.49
C PHE A 98 -44.63 -0.25 -2.66
N ASN A 99 -45.20 0.89 -3.04
CA ASN A 99 -46.21 1.63 -2.26
C ASN A 99 -45.80 1.77 -0.78
N ALA A 100 -44.53 2.09 -0.55
CA ALA A 100 -43.91 2.11 0.77
C ALA A 100 -43.64 3.54 1.25
N SER A 101 -43.70 3.75 2.56
CA SER A 101 -43.33 5.01 3.19
C SER A 101 -41.81 5.21 3.22
N LEU A 102 -41.35 6.47 3.23
CA LEU A 102 -39.92 6.81 3.31
C LEU A 102 -39.18 6.08 4.45
N PRO A 103 -39.73 5.98 5.69
CA PRO A 103 -39.08 5.24 6.77
C PRO A 103 -38.84 3.76 6.44
N GLN A 104 -39.77 3.10 5.75
CA GLN A 104 -39.65 1.68 5.39
C GLN A 104 -38.54 1.45 4.37
N VAL A 105 -38.43 2.31 3.36
CA VAL A 105 -37.37 2.23 2.33
C VAL A 105 -35.99 2.51 2.93
N VAL A 106 -35.89 3.51 3.82
CA VAL A 106 -34.66 3.83 4.54
C VAL A 106 -34.24 2.68 5.47
N GLN A 107 -35.19 2.06 6.18
CA GLN A 107 -34.90 0.92 7.05
C GLN A 107 -34.43 -0.30 6.24
N PHE A 108 -35.03 -0.57 5.08
CA PHE A 108 -34.58 -1.62 4.17
C PHE A 108 -33.13 -1.44 3.72
N ALA A 109 -32.76 -0.24 3.26
CA ALA A 109 -31.38 0.07 2.88
C ALA A 109 -30.41 0.03 4.08
N GLY A 110 -30.85 0.54 5.23
CA GLY A 110 -30.06 0.58 6.47
C GLY A 110 -29.71 -0.80 7.01
N VAL A 111 -30.65 -1.76 6.97
CA VAL A 111 -30.39 -3.15 7.39
C VAL A 111 -29.29 -3.79 6.51
N GLY A 112 -29.29 -3.54 5.21
CA GLY A 112 -28.24 -4.02 4.30
C GLY A 112 -26.85 -3.50 4.67
N ILE A 113 -26.75 -2.19 4.99
CA ILE A 113 -25.51 -1.55 5.43
C ILE A 113 -25.05 -2.14 6.79
N LEU A 114 -25.96 -2.39 7.72
CA LEU A 114 -25.63 -2.97 9.02
C LEU A 114 -25.08 -4.39 8.89
N VAL A 115 -25.66 -5.23 8.02
CA VAL A 115 -25.16 -6.59 7.76
C VAL A 115 -23.77 -6.55 7.11
N LEU A 116 -23.55 -5.66 6.14
CA LEU A 116 -22.23 -5.43 5.54
C LEU A 116 -21.21 -4.97 6.60
N GLY A 117 -21.59 -4.04 7.46
CA GLY A 117 -20.76 -3.61 8.59
C GLY A 117 -20.42 -4.76 9.54
N PHE A 118 -21.40 -5.57 9.92
CA PHE A 118 -21.19 -6.70 10.83
C PHE A 118 -20.33 -7.81 10.21
N SER A 119 -20.43 -8.04 8.89
CA SER A 119 -19.60 -9.02 8.18
C SER A 119 -18.10 -8.72 8.25
N ASN A 120 -17.70 -7.45 8.39
CA ASN A 120 -16.29 -7.06 8.52
C ASN A 120 -15.63 -7.63 9.77
N PHE A 121 -16.37 -7.84 10.87
CA PHE A 121 -15.81 -8.43 12.08
C PHE A 121 -15.35 -9.88 11.87
N PHE A 122 -16.06 -10.66 11.05
CA PHE A 122 -15.66 -12.03 10.74
C PHE A 122 -14.49 -12.08 9.77
N TRP A 123 -14.48 -11.20 8.76
CA TRP A 123 -13.44 -11.18 7.74
C TRP A 123 -12.08 -10.70 8.28
N GLN A 124 -12.06 -9.62 9.05
CA GLN A 124 -10.81 -9.06 9.57
C GLN A 124 -10.18 -9.90 10.68
N VAL A 125 -11.00 -10.60 11.48
CA VAL A 125 -10.51 -11.54 12.49
C VAL A 125 -9.87 -12.77 11.82
N ALA A 126 -10.42 -13.26 10.72
CA ALA A 126 -9.82 -14.38 9.98
C ALA A 126 -8.44 -14.02 9.38
N LEU A 127 -8.27 -12.78 8.93
CA LEU A 127 -7.02 -12.27 8.35
C LEU A 127 -5.88 -12.09 9.36
N PHE A 128 -6.19 -11.93 10.65
CA PHE A 128 -5.19 -11.81 11.72
C PHE A 128 -4.71 -13.16 12.28
N ILE A 129 -5.33 -14.28 11.88
CA ILE A 129 -5.02 -15.63 12.37
C ILE A 129 -4.16 -16.44 11.36
N GLN A 130 -3.88 -15.90 10.17
CA GLN A 130 -2.95 -16.46 9.17
C GLN A 130 -1.61 -15.74 9.17
#